data_AF-D3NR78-F1
#
_entry.id   AF-D3NR78-F1
#
_cell.length_a   1.000
_cell.length_b   1.000
_cell.length_c   1.000
_cell.angle_alpha   90.00
_cell.angle_beta   90.00
_cell.angle_gamma   90.00
#
_symmetry.space_group_name_H-M   'P 1'
#
loop_
_entity.id
_entity.type
_entity.pdbx_description
1 polymer ?
#
loop_
_entity_poly.entity_id
_entity_poly.type
_entity_poly.pdbx_seq_one_letter_code
_entity_poly.pdbx_strand_id
1 'polypeptide(L)'
;MPRQPEIHISSLVIQHSPDRADAVREAASAVAGLDWCAAENGKAVVTLVTASAGEVIDRIAELNAVPGVHTTTMVYHHYEPADAIDAT
;
A
#
# COMPACT_ATOMS: atom_id res chain seq x y z
N MET A 1 -25.51 -5.88 12.67
CA MET A 1 -25.75 -5.77 11.22
C MET A 1 -24.47 -6.20 10.53
N PRO A 2 -24.49 -7.06 9.50
CA PRO A 2 -23.27 -7.35 8.74
C PRO A 2 -22.80 -6.04 8.09
N ARG A 3 -21.52 -5.71 8.26
CA ARG A 3 -20.88 -4.61 7.52
C ARG A 3 -20.90 -5.04 6.05
N GLN A 4 -21.41 -4.20 5.15
CA GLN A 4 -21.24 -4.45 3.72
C GLN A 4 -19.75 -4.60 3.41
N PRO A 5 -19.36 -5.47 2.46
CA PRO A 5 -17.96 -5.58 2.06
C PRO A 5 -17.45 -4.21 1.61
N GLU A 6 -16.27 -3.82 2.08
CA GLU A 6 -15.63 -2.52 1.79
C GLU A 6 -14.38 -2.77 0.93
N ILE A 7 -14.03 -1.81 0.09
CA ILE A 7 -12.74 -1.78 -0.61
C ILE A 7 -12.04 -0.51 -0.18
N HIS A 8 -10.80 -0.66 0.26
CA HIS A 8 -9.97 0.44 0.74
C HIS A 8 -8.85 0.68 -0.26
N ILE A 9 -8.80 1.88 -0.80
CA ILE A 9 -7.79 2.34 -1.77
C ILE A 9 -6.95 3.41 -1.06
N SER A 10 -5.66 3.15 -0.92
CA SER A 10 -4.73 4.02 -0.21
C SER A 10 -3.54 4.37 -1.08
N SER A 11 -3.07 5.62 -0.98
CA SER A 11 -1.76 6.01 -1.51
C SER A 11 -0.78 6.12 -0.36
N LEU A 12 0.34 5.42 -0.47
CA LEU A 12 1.39 5.40 0.53
C LEU A 12 2.69 5.98 -0.04
N VAL A 13 3.49 6.58 0.84
CA VAL A 13 4.87 6.95 0.57
C VAL A 13 5.77 6.05 1.40
N ILE A 14 6.62 5.28 0.74
CA ILE A 14 7.65 4.46 1.36
C ILE A 14 8.95 5.26 1.33
N GLN A 15 9.49 5.59 2.49
CA GLN A 15 10.84 6.11 2.63
C GLN A 15 11.79 4.93 2.79
N HIS A 16 12.82 4.88 1.95
CA HIS A 16 13.78 3.77 1.91
C HIS A 16 15.19 4.28 1.61
N SER A 17 16.18 3.40 1.80
CA SER A 17 17.55 3.70 1.43
C SER A 17 17.66 3.85 -0.11
N PRO A 18 18.22 4.96 -0.63
CA PRO A 18 18.31 5.21 -2.07
C PRO A 18 19.02 4.07 -2.82
N ASP A 19 20.11 3.55 -2.24
CA ASP A 19 20.92 2.46 -2.83
C ASP A 19 20.22 1.09 -2.82
N ARG A 20 19.03 1.00 -2.23
CA ARG A 20 18.24 -0.25 -2.13
C ARG A 20 16.88 -0.17 -2.83
N ALA A 21 16.66 0.84 -3.68
CA ALA A 21 15.38 1.06 -4.34
C ALA A 21 14.85 -0.19 -5.06
N ASP A 22 15.68 -0.85 -5.87
CA ASP A 22 15.27 -2.04 -6.63
C ASP A 22 14.94 -3.22 -5.73
N ALA A 23 15.77 -3.48 -4.71
CA ALA A 23 15.55 -4.57 -3.75
C ALA A 23 14.28 -4.34 -2.91
N VAL A 24 14.01 -3.09 -2.51
CA VAL A 24 12.79 -2.73 -1.79
C VAL A 24 11.57 -2.91 -2.69
N ARG A 25 11.65 -2.47 -3.96
CA ARG A 25 10.57 -2.66 -4.94
C ARG A 25 10.28 -4.14 -5.19
N GLU A 26 11.31 -4.96 -5.35
CA GLU A 26 11.18 -6.41 -5.53
C GLU A 26 10.50 -7.05 -4.33
N ALA A 27 10.98 -6.76 -3.10
CA ALA A 27 10.36 -7.29 -1.89
C ALA A 27 8.91 -6.81 -1.70
N ALA A 28 8.63 -5.53 -2.00
CA ALA A 28 7.30 -4.94 -1.90
C ALA A 28 6.32 -5.55 -2.91
N SER A 29 6.78 -6.07 -4.04
CA SER A 29 5.91 -6.74 -5.04
C SER A 29 5.24 -8.02 -4.52
N ALA A 30 5.74 -8.60 -3.42
CA ALA A 30 5.10 -9.72 -2.75
C ALA A 30 3.90 -9.30 -1.87
N VAL A 31 3.74 -7.99 -1.60
CA VAL A 31 2.64 -7.45 -0.80
C VAL A 31 1.38 -7.42 -1.65
N ALA A 32 0.41 -8.27 -1.32
CA ALA A 32 -0.85 -8.35 -2.07
C ALA A 32 -1.61 -7.02 -2.06
N GLY A 33 -2.11 -6.63 -3.24
CA GLY A 33 -2.86 -5.39 -3.46
C GLY A 33 -1.98 -4.15 -3.63
N LEU A 34 -0.65 -4.28 -3.60
CA LEU A 34 0.27 -3.18 -3.79
C LEU A 34 0.63 -2.99 -5.28
N ASP A 35 0.56 -1.74 -5.74
CA ASP A 35 1.06 -1.31 -7.05
C ASP A 35 2.12 -0.21 -6.87
N TRP A 36 3.25 -0.35 -7.56
CA TRP A 36 4.37 0.59 -7.47
C TRP A 36 4.29 1.65 -8.56
N CYS A 37 4.07 2.91 -8.18
CA CYS A 37 3.85 3.98 -9.14
C CYS A 37 5.17 4.64 -9.59
N ALA A 38 5.97 5.14 -8.65
CA ALA A 38 7.21 5.86 -8.94
C ALA A 38 8.15 5.87 -7.73
N ALA A 39 9.45 6.05 -7.96
CA ALA A 39 10.42 6.25 -6.90
C ALA A 39 11.48 7.28 -7.29
N GLU A 40 11.86 8.13 -6.34
CA GLU A 40 12.91 9.13 -6.49
C GLU A 40 13.53 9.47 -5.14
N ASN A 41 14.86 9.62 -5.07
CA ASN A 41 15.58 10.14 -3.91
C ASN A 41 15.23 9.44 -2.57
N GLY A 42 15.10 8.10 -2.58
CA GLY A 42 14.78 7.31 -1.38
C GLY A 42 13.31 7.39 -0.96
N LYS A 43 12.42 7.84 -1.83
CA LYS A 43 10.97 7.84 -1.61
C LYS A 43 10.29 7.13 -2.77
N ALA A 44 9.32 6.29 -2.46
CA ALA A 44 8.46 5.65 -3.44
C ALA A 44 7.00 5.96 -3.17
N VAL A 45 6.24 6.22 -4.23
CA VAL A 45 4.78 6.33 -4.19
C VAL A 45 4.21 5.00 -4.65
N VAL A 46 3.30 4.45 -3.84
CA VAL A 46 2.62 3.19 -4.10
C VAL A 46 1.13 3.35 -3.86
N THR A 47 0.34 2.55 -4.58
CA THR A 47 -1.09 2.40 -4.34
C THR A 47 -1.33 1.06 -3.67
N LEU A 48 -2.21 1.01 -2.67
CA LEU A 48 -2.58 -0.20 -1.95
C LEU A 48 -4.10 -0.37 -1.98
N VAL A 49 -4.57 -1.51 -2.47
CA VAL A 49 -5.99 -1.89 -2.46
C VAL A 49 -6.19 -3.08 -1.53
N THR A 50 -7.10 -2.96 -0.57
CA THR A 50 -7.37 -3.99 0.45
C THR A 50 -8.86 -4.13 0.73
N ALA A 51 -9.27 -5.25 1.33
CA ALA A 51 -10.67 -5.52 1.64
C ALA A 51 -11.12 -4.95 3.01
N SER A 52 -10.19 -4.40 3.80
CA SER A 52 -10.52 -3.78 5.08
C SER A 52 -9.46 -2.78 5.53
N ALA A 53 -9.87 -1.85 6.39
CA ALA A 53 -8.93 -0.94 7.05
C ALA A 53 -7.87 -1.68 7.90
N GLY A 54 -8.20 -2.87 8.43
CA GLY A 54 -7.24 -3.71 9.16
C GLY A 54 -6.11 -4.19 8.25
N GLU A 55 -6.47 -4.69 7.06
CA GLU A 55 -5.49 -5.09 6.05
C GLU A 55 -4.59 -3.93 5.61
N VAL A 56 -5.09 -2.69 5.53
CA VAL A 56 -4.23 -1.52 5.25
C VAL A 56 -3.10 -1.43 6.27
N ILE A 57 -3.42 -1.57 7.56
CA ILE A 57 -2.43 -1.47 8.64
C ILE A 57 -1.46 -2.65 8.61
N ASP A 58 -1.96 -3.87 8.38
CA ASP A 58 -1.12 -5.06 8.25
C ASP A 58 -0.11 -4.90 7.10
N ARG A 59 -0.57 -4.42 5.93
CA ARG A 59 0.30 -4.20 4.76
C ARG A 59 1.32 -3.10 5.00
N ILE A 60 0.96 -2.04 5.72
CA ILE A 60 1.92 -1.00 6.15
C ILE A 60 2.98 -1.61 7.08
N ALA A 61 2.58 -2.50 8.00
CA ALA A 61 3.53 -3.20 8.88
C ALA A 61 4.45 -4.13 8.09
N GLU A 62 3.94 -4.88 7.12
CA GLU A 62 4.73 -5.72 6.19
C GLU A 62 5.75 -4.88 5.42
N LEU A 63 5.35 -3.74 4.86
CA LEU A 63 6.24 -2.82 4.16
C LEU A 63 7.33 -2.24 5.07
N ASN A 64 6.98 -1.88 6.30
CA ASN A 64 7.95 -1.38 7.29
C ASN A 64 8.96 -2.44 7.74
N ALA A 65 8.63 -3.73 7.60
CA ALA A 65 9.55 -4.82 7.91
C ALA A 65 10.55 -5.11 6.77
N VAL A 66 10.34 -4.56 5.56
CA VAL A 66 11.23 -4.76 4.42
C VAL A 66 12.61 -4.14 4.69
N PRO A 67 13.72 -4.92 4.59
CA PRO A 67 15.06 -4.40 4.80
C PRO A 67 15.40 -3.24 3.86
N GLY A 68 15.72 -2.08 4.44
CA GLY A 68 16.00 -0.84 3.71
C GLY A 68 14.83 0.14 3.67
N VAL A 69 13.64 -0.26 4.13
CA VAL A 69 12.54 0.68 4.41
C VAL A 69 12.77 1.33 5.77
N HIS A 70 12.60 2.64 5.82
CA HIS A 70 12.67 3.45 7.04
C HIS A 70 11.28 3.70 7.63
N THR A 71 10.31 4.01 6.75
CA THR A 71 8.92 4.23 7.15
C THR A 71 8.00 4.18 5.93
N THR A 72 6.76 3.77 6.15
CA THR A 72 5.67 3.82 5.19
C THR A 72 4.58 4.70 5.77
N THR A 73 4.22 5.76 5.05
CA THR A 73 3.25 6.77 5.50
C THR A 73 2.09 6.82 4.54
N MET A 74 0.86 6.72 5.05
CA MET A 74 -0.35 6.90 4.26
C MET A 74 -0.60 8.38 3.99
N VAL A 75 -0.77 8.74 2.71
CA VAL A 75 -1.01 10.11 2.26
C VAL A 75 -2.48 10.31 1.89
N TYR A 76 -3.10 9.26 1.34
CA TYR A 76 -4.51 9.26 0.95
C TYR A 76 -5.14 7.92 1.34
N HIS A 77 -6.41 7.97 1.73
CA HIS A 77 -7.22 6.80 2.01
C HIS A 77 -8.66 7.08 1.60
N HIS A 78 -9.21 6.17 0.82
CA HIS A 78 -10.61 6.15 0.40
C HIS A 78 -11.17 4.76 0.63
N TYR A 79 -12.47 4.68 0.93
CA TYR A 79 -13.15 3.40 1.01
C TYR A 79 -14.56 3.49 0.44
N GLU A 80 -14.95 2.44 -0.25
CA GLU A 80 -16.25 2.33 -0.92
C GLU A 80 -16.86 0.97 -0.67
N PRO A 81 -18.20 0.86 -0.69
CA PRO A 81 -18.86 -0.44 -0.65
C PRO A 81 -18.46 -1.25 -1.90
N ALA A 82 -18.16 -2.53 -1.72
CA ALA A 82 -17.68 -3.40 -2.78
C ALA A 82 -18.72 -3.69 -3.87
N ASP A 83 -20.00 -3.40 -3.63
CA ASP A 83 -21.05 -3.46 -4.67
C ASP A 83 -21.06 -2.23 -5.59
N ALA A 84 -20.36 -1.15 -5.24
CA ALA A 84 -20.26 0.04 -6.10
C ALA A 84 -19.22 -0.07 -7.22
N ILE A 85 -18.28 -1.03 -7.14
CA ILE A 85 -17.21 -1.20 -8.14
C ILE A 85 -17.63 -2.01 -9.39
N ASP A 86 -18.81 -2.65 -9.39
CA ASP A 86 -19.31 -3.48 -10.51
C ASP A 86 -20.46 -2.80 -11.30
N ALA A 87 -20.66 -1.50 -11.11
CA ALA A 87 -21.65 -0.72 -11.86
C ALA A 87 -21.03 -0.08 -13.11
N THR A 88 -20.52 -0.88 -14.06
CA THR A 88 -20.23 -0.44 -15.44
C THR A 88 -20.35 -1.60 -16.42
#